data_AF-A0A0Q4DBT1-F1
#
_entry.id   AF-A0A0Q4DBT1-F1
#
_cell.length_a   1.000
_cell.length_b   1.000
_cell.length_c   1.000
_cell.angle_alpha   90.00
_cell.angle_beta   90.00
_cell.angle_gamma   90.00
#
_symmetry.space_group_name_H-M   'P 1'
#
loop_
_entity.id
_entity.type
_entity.pdbx_description
1 polymer ?
#
loop_
_entity_poly.entity_id
_entity_poly.type
_entity_poly.pdbx_seq_one_letter_code
_entity_poly.pdbx_strand_id
1 'polypeptide(L)'
;MLASCASPQQAEPPAIAQCREYLLKKLKAPSTYKQIQADQVKMDDGKWSVVIQYDAANAYGTPIRDNQVCRYPDLNDQPDTRKYIDFDEDLVADAMKAAS
;
A
#
# COMPACT_ATOMS: atom_id res chain seq x y z
N MET A 1 -17.59 -0.31 -34.53
CA MET A 1 -16.20 -0.43 -34.05
C MET A 1 -16.23 -0.21 -32.56
N LEU A 2 -16.02 -1.26 -31.76
CA LEU A 2 -16.10 -1.17 -30.30
C LEU A 2 -14.81 -0.51 -29.80
N ALA A 3 -14.92 0.70 -29.26
CA ALA A 3 -13.81 1.41 -28.66
C ALA A 3 -13.34 0.63 -27.44
N SER A 4 -12.17 0.00 -27.56
CA SER A 4 -11.41 -0.50 -26.42
C SER A 4 -10.99 0.72 -25.60
N CYS A 5 -11.61 0.92 -24.44
CA CYS A 5 -11.08 1.81 -23.43
C CYS A 5 -9.82 1.16 -22.84
N ALA A 6 -8.72 1.17 -23.59
CA ALA A 6 -7.40 1.01 -23.02
C ALA A 6 -7.08 2.32 -22.29
N SER A 7 -7.49 2.42 -21.03
CA SER A 7 -7.07 3.50 -20.15
C SER A 7 -5.54 3.61 -20.24
N PRO A 8 -4.97 4.81 -20.40
CA PRO A 8 -3.54 4.96 -20.51
C PRO A 8 -2.90 4.27 -19.31
N GLN A 9 -1.95 3.36 -19.57
CA GLN A 9 -1.05 2.81 -18.57
C GLN A 9 -0.19 3.97 -18.04
N GLN A 10 -0.77 4.79 -17.18
CA GLN A 10 -0.01 5.73 -16.37
C GLN A 10 0.96 4.89 -15.56
N ALA A 11 2.26 5.20 -15.69
CA ALA A 11 3.28 4.58 -14.85
C ALA A 11 2.81 4.66 -13.40
N GLU A 12 2.72 3.50 -12.75
CA GLU A 12 2.22 3.40 -11.38
C GLU A 12 3.06 4.31 -10.47
N PRO A 13 2.43 5.16 -9.64
CA PRO A 13 3.16 6.03 -8.72
C PRO A 13 4.14 5.26 -7.83
N PRO A 14 5.36 5.77 -7.60
CA PRO A 14 6.38 5.08 -6.79
C PRO A 14 5.88 4.70 -5.38
N ALA A 15 5.01 5.51 -4.77
CA ALA A 15 4.45 5.25 -3.45
C ALA A 15 3.47 4.05 -3.43
N ILE A 16 2.77 3.81 -4.54
CA ILE A 16 1.92 2.64 -4.72
C ILE A 16 2.78 1.40 -4.90
N ALA A 17 3.80 1.46 -5.77
CA ALA A 17 4.72 0.35 -5.98
C ALA A 17 5.41 -0.07 -4.67
N GLN A 18 5.91 0.89 -3.89
CA GLN A 18 6.55 0.63 -2.60
C GLN A 18 5.57 0.03 -1.57
N CYS A 19 4.33 0.53 -1.50
CA CYS A 19 3.31 0.00 -0.61
C CYS A 19 2.94 -1.45 -0.98
N ARG A 20 2.88 -1.76 -2.29
CA ARG A 20 2.65 -3.12 -2.79
C ARG A 20 3.81 -4.05 -2.43
N GLU A 21 5.06 -3.61 -2.62
CA GLU A 21 6.23 -4.41 -2.26
C GLU A 21 6.25 -4.77 -0.78
N TYR A 22 5.88 -3.83 0.09
CA TYR A 22 5.73 -4.10 1.51
C TYR A 22 4.63 -5.13 1.80
N LEU A 23 3.45 -4.96 1.20
CA LEU A 23 2.36 -5.94 1.34
C LEU A 23 2.80 -7.34 0.91
N LEU A 24 3.44 -7.48 -0.25
CA LEU A 24 3.92 -8.76 -0.76
C LEU A 24 4.92 -9.44 0.18
N LYS A 25 5.74 -8.68 0.91
CA LYS A 25 6.65 -9.24 1.93
C LYS A 25 5.92 -9.79 3.16
N LYS A 26 4.73 -9.25 3.49
CA LYS A 26 3.95 -9.65 4.67
C LYS A 26 2.96 -10.79 4.38
N LEU A 27 2.51 -10.92 3.14
CA LEU A 27 1.59 -11.98 2.76
C LEU A 27 2.24 -13.36 2.90
N LYS A 28 1.53 -14.31 3.51
CA LYS A 28 1.97 -15.71 3.62
C LYS A 28 2.09 -16.41 2.26
N ALA A 29 1.28 -15.98 1.30
CA ALA A 29 1.24 -16.53 -0.06
C ALA A 29 1.23 -15.38 -1.08
N PRO A 30 2.36 -14.67 -1.28
CA PRO A 30 2.40 -13.49 -2.14
C PRO A 30 2.11 -13.81 -3.61
N SER A 31 2.31 -15.05 -4.04
CA SER A 31 1.95 -15.52 -5.38
C SER A 31 0.45 -15.56 -5.65
N THR A 32 -0.40 -15.47 -4.61
CA THR A 32 -1.86 -15.45 -4.77
C THR A 32 -2.44 -14.05 -4.79
N TYR A 33 -1.59 -13.03 -4.61
CA TYR A 33 -1.96 -11.62 -4.63
C TYR A 33 -2.48 -11.17 -5.99
N LYS A 34 -3.58 -10.41 -5.98
CA LYS A 34 -4.12 -9.70 -7.13
C LYS A 34 -4.57 -8.31 -6.71
N GLN A 35 -3.90 -7.28 -7.22
CA GLN A 35 -4.32 -5.89 -7.04
C GLN A 35 -5.66 -5.67 -7.75
N ILE A 36 -6.62 -5.12 -7.03
CA ILE A 36 -7.93 -4.74 -7.56
C ILE A 36 -7.96 -3.24 -7.85
N GLN A 37 -7.46 -2.46 -6.90
CA GLN A 37 -7.44 -1.00 -6.96
C GLN A 37 -6.26 -0.47 -6.16
N ALA A 38 -5.75 0.68 -6.56
CA ALA A 38 -4.79 1.43 -5.77
C ALA A 38 -5.04 2.92 -5.94
N ASP A 39 -5.08 3.64 -4.83
CA ASP A 39 -5.30 5.08 -4.77
C ASP A 39 -4.29 5.74 -3.84
N GLN A 40 -4.02 7.01 -4.09
CA GLN A 40 -3.24 7.85 -3.18
C GLN A 40 -3.96 9.18 -2.95
N VAL A 41 -4.01 9.62 -1.70
CA VAL A 41 -4.68 10.86 -1.30
C VAL A 41 -3.81 11.62 -0.32
N LYS A 42 -3.72 12.94 -0.51
CA LYS A 42 -3.13 13.85 0.47
C LYS A 42 -4.16 14.12 1.56
N MET A 43 -3.79 13.83 2.80
CA MET A 43 -4.60 14.06 3.98
C MET A 43 -4.36 15.48 4.52
N ASP A 44 -5.33 15.99 5.28
CA ASP A 44 -5.31 17.35 5.86
C ASP A 44 -4.14 17.57 6.85
N ASP A 45 -3.57 16.48 7.38
CA ASP A 45 -2.41 16.49 8.28
C ASP A 45 -1.06 16.66 7.53
N GLY A 46 -1.10 16.91 6.22
CA GLY A 46 0.09 17.08 5.39
C GLY A 46 0.83 15.77 5.13
N LYS A 47 0.16 14.62 5.23
CA LYS A 47 0.70 13.31 4.85
C LYS A 47 -0.05 12.74 3.66
N TRP A 48 0.58 11.80 2.96
CA TRP A 48 -0.05 11.03 1.89
C TRP A 48 -0.48 9.67 2.42
N SER A 49 -1.70 9.27 2.10
CA SER A 49 -2.22 7.92 2.35
C SER A 49 -2.34 7.19 1.03
N VAL A 50 -1.71 6.02 0.94
CA VAL A 50 -1.83 5.09 -0.18
C VAL A 50 -2.66 3.91 0.28
N VAL A 51 -3.72 3.60 -0.46
CA VAL A 51 -4.60 2.46 -0.17
C VAL A 51 -4.55 1.52 -1.35
N ILE A 52 -4.19 0.26 -1.10
CA ILE A 52 -4.17 -0.81 -2.08
C ILE A 52 -5.23 -1.83 -1.67
N GLN A 53 -6.25 -1.99 -2.50
CA GLN A 53 -7.21 -3.08 -2.35
C GLN A 53 -6.77 -4.28 -3.17
N TYR A 54 -6.79 -5.46 -2.55
CA TYR A 54 -6.31 -6.68 -3.17
C TYR A 54 -7.14 -7.89 -2.78
N ASP A 55 -7.13 -8.89 -3.65
CA ASP A 55 -7.59 -10.24 -3.35
C ASP A 55 -6.37 -11.14 -3.16
N ALA A 56 -6.39 -12.01 -2.15
CA ALA A 56 -5.39 -13.07 -1.96
C ALA A 56 -6.09 -14.40 -1.71
N ALA A 57 -5.67 -15.46 -2.40
CA ALA A 57 -6.23 -16.79 -2.15
C ALA A 57 -5.74 -17.32 -0.80
N ASN A 58 -6.69 -17.81 0.03
CA ASN A 58 -6.38 -18.51 1.27
C ASN A 58 -6.03 -19.99 1.01
N ALA A 59 -5.74 -20.74 2.09
CA ALA A 59 -5.39 -22.15 2.01
C ALA A 59 -6.48 -23.06 1.41
N TYR A 60 -7.72 -22.57 1.30
CA TYR A 60 -8.86 -23.28 0.70
C TYR A 60 -9.15 -22.83 -0.74
N GLY A 61 -8.30 -21.99 -1.34
CA GLY A 61 -8.45 -21.51 -2.71
C GLY A 61 -9.52 -20.43 -2.90
N THR A 62 -10.09 -19.90 -1.81
CA THR A 62 -11.07 -18.80 -1.89
C THR A 62 -10.35 -17.46 -1.78
N PRO A 63 -10.64 -16.49 -2.68
CA PRO A 63 -10.11 -15.13 -2.55
C PRO A 63 -10.64 -14.47 -1.27
N ILE A 64 -9.72 -13.95 -0.46
CA ILE A 64 -10.03 -13.02 0.62
C ILE A 64 -9.68 -11.63 0.11
N ARG A 65 -10.63 -10.71 0.21
CA ARG A 65 -10.43 -9.30 -0.10
C ARG A 65 -9.94 -8.56 1.13
N ASP A 66 -8.92 -7.76 0.95
CA ASP A 66 -8.35 -6.94 2.03
C ASP A 66 -7.73 -5.65 1.47
N ASN A 67 -7.38 -4.73 2.37
CA ASN A 67 -6.79 -3.44 2.04
C ASN A 67 -5.46 -3.25 2.78
N GLN A 68 -4.42 -2.84 2.05
CA GLN A 68 -3.19 -2.32 2.66
C GLN A 68 -3.23 -0.79 2.64
N VAL A 69 -2.96 -0.17 3.78
CA VAL A 69 -2.77 1.28 3.89
C VAL A 69 -1.31 1.58 4.22
N CYS A 70 -0.69 2.47 3.46
CA CYS A 70 0.66 2.99 3.73
C CYS A 70 0.58 4.51 3.84
N ARG A 71 1.30 5.12 4.80
CA ARG A 71 1.37 6.58 4.91
C ARG A 71 2.77 7.06 4.57
N TYR A 72 2.85 8.20 3.90
CA TYR A 72 4.11 8.83 3.51
C TYR A 72 4.10 10.29 3.97
N PRO A 73 5.25 10.85 4.41
CA PRO A 73 5.38 12.29 4.58
C PRO A 73 5.14 13.02 3.26
N ASP A 74 4.69 14.27 3.31
CA ASP A 74 4.73 15.14 2.13
C ASP A 74 6.16 15.60 1.85
N LEU A 75 6.55 15.50 0.59
CA LEU A 75 7.75 16.05 0.01
C LEU A 75 7.36 16.78 -1.27
N ASN A 76 7.24 18.11 -1.18
CA ASN A 76 6.92 18.97 -2.32
C ASN A 76 5.63 18.54 -3.03
N ASP A 77 4.55 18.35 -2.25
CA ASP A 77 3.24 17.94 -2.77
C ASP A 77 3.23 16.54 -3.41
N GLN A 78 4.16 15.68 -2.99
CA GLN A 78 4.25 14.28 -3.39
C GLN A 78 4.60 13.41 -2.19
N PRO A 79 4.21 12.13 -2.18
CA PRO A 79 4.63 11.20 -1.14
C PRO A 79 6.17 11.03 -1.13
N ASP A 80 6.82 11.28 0.02
CA ASP A 80 8.26 11.02 0.17
C ASP A 80 8.53 9.52 0.27
N THR A 81 8.84 8.87 -0.85
CA THR A 81 9.16 7.43 -0.89
C THR A 81 10.54 7.08 -0.33
N ARG A 82 11.35 8.09 0.05
CA ARG A 82 12.67 7.88 0.68
C ARG A 82 12.58 7.72 2.19
N LYS A 83 11.49 8.19 2.80
CA LYS A 83 11.21 8.06 4.24
C LYS A 83 9.97 7.19 4.43
N TYR A 84 10.22 5.92 4.71
CA TYR A 84 9.16 4.96 4.99
C TYR A 84 8.57 5.22 6.39
N ILE A 85 7.23 5.24 6.51
CA ILE A 85 6.55 5.15 7.80
C ILE A 85 6.06 3.72 7.94
N ASP A 86 6.81 2.90 8.69
CA ASP A 86 6.41 1.54 9.04
C ASP A 86 5.50 1.61 10.29
N PHE A 87 4.21 1.30 10.15
CA PHE A 87 3.33 1.26 11.33
C PHE A 87 3.55 0.02 12.20
N ASP A 88 4.30 -0.98 11.73
CA ASP A 88 4.68 -2.08 12.61
C ASP A 88 5.90 -1.71 13.47
N GLU A 89 6.89 -0.96 12.97
CA GLU A 89 8.06 -0.55 13.78
C GLU A 89 7.71 0.51 14.83
N ASP A 90 6.84 1.48 14.53
CA ASP A 90 6.46 2.50 15.51
C ASP A 90 5.64 1.92 16.68
N LEU A 91 4.85 0.86 16.44
CA LEU A 91 4.14 0.13 17.50
C LEU A 91 5.10 -0.64 18.42
N VAL A 92 6.19 -1.21 17.90
CA VAL A 92 7.18 -1.90 18.74
C VAL A 92 8.11 -0.91 19.44
N ALA A 93 8.51 0.18 18.77
CA ALA A 93 9.38 1.20 19.34
C ALA A 93 8.70 1.96 20.49
N ASP A 94 7.42 2.32 20.36
CA ASP A 94 6.66 2.96 21.45
C ASP A 94 6.32 1.96 22.58
N ALA A 95 6.03 0.69 22.25
CA ALA A 95 5.83 -0.35 23.27
C ALA A 95 7.11 -0.65 24.08
N MET A 96 8.28 -0.59 23.44
CA MET A 96 9.57 -0.79 24.11
C MET A 96 10.00 0.44 24.92
N LYS A 97 9.61 1.66 24.50
CA LYS A 97 9.94 2.91 25.20
C LYS A 97 9.03 3.18 26.41
N ALA A 98 7.79 2.68 26.41
CA ALA A 98 6.89 2.77 27.56
C ALA A 98 7.19 1.75 28.68
N ALA A 99 8.10 0.79 28.44
CA ALA A 99 8.49 -0.26 29.36
C ALA A 99 9.86 -0.03 30.04
N SER A 100 10.47 1.15 29.87
CA SER A 100 11.72 1.56 30.53
C SER A 100 11.50 2.66 31.57
#